data_AF-A0A0N4TA18-F1
#
_entry.id   AF-A0A0N4TA18-F1
#
_cell.length_a   1.000
_cell.length_b   1.000
_cell.length_c   1.000
_cell.angle_alpha   90.00
_cell.angle_beta   90.00
_cell.angle_gamma   90.00
#
_symmetry.space_group_name_H-M   'P 1'
#
loop_
_entity.id
_entity.type
_entity.pdbx_description
1 polymer ?
#
loop_
_entity_poly.entity_id
_entity_poly.type
_entity_poly.pdbx_seq_one_letter_code
_entity_poly.pdbx_strand_id
1 'polypeptide(L)' 'MRHLTGNRCRCQTGRMGIMCRRPCQDIYKSCKRWKEEERCHWAKPILPFFEDNCAESCGLCQNNGQC' A
#
# COMPACT_ATOMS: atom_id res chain seq x y z
N MET A 1 -14.90 8.52 -13.15
CA MET A 1 -14.54 7.19 -13.67
C MET A 1 -13.25 6.75 -12.98
N ARG A 2 -13.28 5.73 -12.11
CA ARG A 2 -12.09 5.30 -11.37
C ARG A 2 -11.27 4.38 -12.27
N HIS A 3 -10.18 4.91 -12.81
CA HIS A 3 -9.17 4.14 -13.52
C HIS A 3 -8.56 3.11 -12.56
N LEU A 4 -9.10 1.89 -12.57
CA LEU A 4 -8.46 0.70 -12.02
C LEU A 4 -7.32 0.34 -12.98
N THR A 5 -6.20 1.05 -12.89
CA THR A 5 -4.98 0.73 -13.63
C THR A 5 -4.43 -0.61 -13.11
N GLY A 6 -4.72 -1.68 -13.85
CA GLY A 6 -3.98 -2.95 -13.83
C GLY A 6 -4.17 -3.81 -12.58
N ASN A 7 -5.01 -4.86 -12.66
CA ASN A 7 -5.00 -6.07 -11.80
C ASN A 7 -5.03 -5.92 -10.27
N ARG A 8 -5.09 -4.70 -9.72
CA ARG A 8 -5.21 -4.40 -8.29
C ARG A 8 -6.69 -4.41 -7.91
N CYS A 9 -7.14 -5.55 -7.39
CA CYS A 9 -8.49 -5.73 -6.89
C CYS A 9 -8.72 -4.92 -5.60
N ARG A 10 -9.98 -4.57 -5.28
CA ARG A 10 -10.35 -4.14 -3.93
C ARG A 10 -10.31 -5.35 -3.00
N CYS A 11 -9.28 -5.42 -2.19
CA CYS A 11 -9.06 -6.53 -1.27
C CYS A 11 -9.81 -6.36 0.04
N GLN A 12 -10.13 -7.48 0.70
CA GLN A 12 -10.61 -7.48 2.08
C GLN A 12 -9.55 -6.90 3.02
N THR A 13 -10.00 -6.38 4.17
CA THR A 13 -9.12 -5.88 5.24
C THR A 13 -8.05 -6.93 5.56
N GLY A 14 -6.80 -6.51 5.64
CA GLY A 14 -5.64 -7.38 5.86
C GLY A 14 -4.95 -7.88 4.59
N ARG A 15 -5.45 -7.61 3.37
CA ARG A 15 -4.80 -8.04 2.11
C ARG A 15 -4.60 -6.93 1.09
N MET A 16 -3.59 -7.09 0.24
CA MET A 16 -3.20 -6.17 -0.84
C MET A 16 -2.58 -6.91 -2.05
N GLY A 17 -2.22 -6.14 -3.07
CA GLY A 17 -1.51 -6.62 -4.25
C GLY A 17 -2.42 -7.21 -5.33
N ILE A 18 -1.82 -7.75 -6.38
CA ILE A 18 -2.54 -8.39 -7.49
C ILE A 18 -3.29 -9.60 -6.95
N MET A 19 -4.61 -9.65 -7.18
CA MET A 19 -5.51 -10.68 -6.66
C MET A 19 -5.46 -10.88 -5.14
N CYS A 20 -5.09 -9.86 -4.35
CA CYS A 20 -5.08 -9.93 -2.88
C CYS A 20 -4.20 -11.07 -2.33
N ARG A 21 -3.12 -11.42 -3.05
CA ARG A 21 -2.20 -12.50 -2.67
C ARG A 21 -1.18 -12.08 -1.63
N ARG A 22 -1.03 -10.78 -1.35
CA ARG A 22 -0.08 -10.27 -0.36
C ARG A 22 -0.84 -9.85 0.90
N PRO A 23 -0.31 -10.11 2.10
CA PRO A 23 -0.83 -9.52 3.32
C PRO A 23 -0.61 -7.99 3.29
N CYS A 24 -1.54 -7.26 3.90
CA CYS A 24 -1.43 -5.83 4.10
C CYS A 24 -0.46 -5.55 5.24
N GLN A 25 0.77 -5.19 4.90
CA GLN A 25 1.82 -4.87 5.86
C GLN A 25 2.85 -3.92 5.28
N ASP A 26 3.52 -3.19 6.16
CA ASP A 26 4.73 -2.45 5.81
C ASP A 26 5.95 -3.39 5.69
N ILE A 27 6.59 -3.39 4.52
CA ILE A 27 7.80 -4.17 4.23
C ILE A 27 9.02 -3.56 4.92
N TYR A 28 9.13 -2.23 4.92
CA TYR A 28 10.26 -1.51 5.49
C TYR A 28 9.90 -0.85 6.81
N LYS A 29 10.77 -0.97 7.81
CA LYS A 29 10.63 -0.22 9.08
C LYS A 29 10.63 1.30 8.88
N SER A 30 11.20 1.77 7.77
CA SER A 30 11.22 3.19 7.39
C SER A 30 9.88 3.70 6.85
N CYS A 31 8.87 2.84 6.65
CA CYS A 31 7.56 3.25 6.14
C CYS A 31 6.90 4.34 7.00
N LYS A 32 7.02 4.29 8.33
CA LYS A 32 6.55 5.36 9.23
C LYS A 32 7.23 6.70 8.95
N ARG A 33 8.56 6.70 8.85
CA ARG A 33 9.33 7.92 8.54
C ARG A 33 8.95 8.48 7.18
N TRP A 34 8.81 7.62 6.17
CA TRP A 34 8.41 8.05 4.83
C TRP A 34 6.98 8.57 4.76
N LYS A 35 6.08 8.06 5.63
CA LYS A 35 4.74 8.62 5.81
C LYS A 35 4.81 10.03 6.40
N GLU A 36 5.61 10.24 7.45
CA GLU A 36 5.84 11.57 8.05
C GLU A 36 6.44 12.56 7.04
N GLU A 37 7.30 12.07 6.14
CA GLU A 37 7.87 12.85 5.03
C GLU A 37 6.95 12.93 3.79
N GLU A 38 5.67 12.56 3.91
CA GLU A 38 4.64 12.57 2.86
C GLU A 38 5.03 11.84 1.55
N ARG A 39 5.99 10.92 1.59
CA ARG A 39 6.50 10.19 0.40
C ARG A 39 5.44 9.34 -0.27
N CYS A 40 4.47 8.86 0.49
CA CYS A 40 3.30 8.16 -0.05
C CYS A 40 2.52 9.00 -1.07
N HIS A 41 2.51 10.34 -0.93
CA HIS A 41 1.76 11.23 -1.81
C HIS A 41 2.64 11.81 -2.93
N TRP A 42 3.81 12.34 -2.59
CA TRP A 42 4.65 13.00 -3.61
C TRP A 42 5.40 12.02 -4.50
N ALA A 43 5.73 10.82 -4.01
CA ALA A 43 6.41 9.81 -4.83
C ALA A 43 5.43 8.98 -5.66
N LYS A 44 4.12 9.02 -5.35
CA LYS A 44 3.07 8.32 -6.09
C LYS A 44 3.10 8.51 -7.61
N PRO A 45 3.33 9.73 -8.16
CA PRO A 45 3.40 9.93 -9.60
C PRO A 45 4.71 9.40 -10.22
N ILE A 46 5.76 9.27 -9.41
CA ILE A 46 7.12 8.95 -9.86
C ILE A 46 7.35 7.44 -9.81
N LEU A 47 7.02 6.80 -8.69
CA LEU A 47 7.14 5.36 -8.49
C LEU A 47 6.07 4.85 -7.50
N PRO A 48 5.37 3.75 -7.82
CA PRO A 48 4.45 3.08 -6.88
C PRO A 48 5.19 2.32 -5.76
N PHE A 49 6.49 2.58 -5.57
CA PHE A 49 7.35 1.90 -4.61
C PHE A 49 6.82 2.01 -3.17
N PHE A 50 6.46 3.21 -2.73
CA PHE A 50 5.94 3.40 -1.37
C PHE A 50 4.53 2.82 -1.23
N GLU A 51 3.73 2.86 -2.29
CA GLU A 51 2.40 2.26 -2.31
C GLU A 51 2.47 0.72 -2.17
N ASP A 52 3.44 0.07 -2.82
CA ASP A 52 3.59 -1.39 -2.82
C ASP A 52 4.36 -1.96 -1.62
N ASN A 53 5.19 -1.14 -0.99
CA ASN A 53 6.04 -1.55 0.13
C ASN A 53 5.56 -1.02 1.48
N CYS A 54 4.81 0.08 1.50
CA CYS A 54 4.34 0.74 2.72
C CYS A 54 2.83 0.92 2.69
N ALA A 55 2.10 -0.06 2.16
CA ALA A 55 0.66 0.06 1.91
C ALA A 55 -0.15 0.31 3.19
N GLU A 56 0.29 -0.21 4.33
CA GLU A 56 -0.36 0.00 5.63
C GLU A 56 -0.08 1.43 6.13
N SER A 57 1.19 1.86 6.15
CA SER A 57 1.56 3.23 6.52
C SER A 57 0.92 4.27 5.61
N CYS A 58 0.93 4.05 4.28
CA CYS A 58 0.34 4.91 3.27
C CYS A 58 -1.20 4.84 3.23
N GLY A 59 -1.84 3.98 4.03
CA GLY A 59 -3.31 3.88 4.12
C GLY A 59 -3.99 3.30 2.86
N LEU A 60 -3.25 2.56 2.04
CA LEU A 60 -3.78 1.88 0.85
C LEU A 60 -4.48 0.57 1.20
N CYS A 61 -4.08 -0.02 2.31
CA CYS A 61 -4.76 -1.15 2.90
C CYS A 61 -4.74 -0.99 4.43
N GLN A 62 -5.60 -1.73 5.10
CA GLN A 62 -5.68 -1.71 6.56
C GLN A 62 -5.34 -3.12 7.05
N ASN A 63 -4.30 -3.22 7.87
CA ASN A 63 -3.90 -4.48 8.49
C ASN A 63 -5.00 -4.92 9.47
N ASN A 64 -5.45 -6.16 9.36
CA ASN A 64 -6.50 -6.71 10.22
C ASN A 64 -5.94 -7.55 11.38
N GLY A 65 -4.61 -7.56 11.57
CA GLY A 65 -3.93 -8.36 12.59
C GLY A 65 -3.96 -9.87 12.33
N GLN A 66 -4.45 -10.32 11.18
CA GLN A 66 -4.37 -11.72 10.74
C GLN A 66 -3.16 -11.88 9.81
N CYS A 67 -2.08 -12.42 10.37
CA CYS A 67 -0.92 -12.89 9.61
C CYS A 67 -1.21 -14.26 8.99
#